data_AF-A0A1D2QXV8-F1
#
_entry.id   AF-A0A1D2QXV8-F1
#
_cell.length_a   1.000
_cell.length_b   1.000
_cell.length_c   1.000
_cell.angle_alpha   90.00
_cell.angle_beta   90.00
_cell.angle_gamma   90.00
#
_symmetry.space_group_name_H-M   'P 1'
#
loop_
_entity.id
_entity.type
_entity.pdbx_description
1 polymer ?
#
loop_
_entity_poly.entity_id
_entity_poly.type
_entity_poly.pdbx_seq_one_letter_code
_entity_poly.pdbx_strand_id
1 'polypeptide(L)'
;MDQENETRILEMLAKNEKLVGDLYKIYSEKFPGYEDFWLGLSVEETEHATWIYELNKKVKEGQVSFKKERFNLYAVENFRNYMKEMLTASQKQEITLESALSNSLNIESALLERKFFEVFESDAGEIKEVLNLLAISTKKHLGRVKDAWNKIKQ
;
A
#
# COMPACT_ATOMS: atom_id res chain seq x y z
N MET A 1 -21.76 -14.58 10.25
CA MET A 1 -20.38 -14.95 10.66
C MET A 1 -19.34 -14.61 9.59
N ASP A 2 -19.72 -14.36 8.32
CA ASP A 2 -18.75 -14.00 7.26
C ASP A 2 -18.34 -12.51 7.22
N GLN A 3 -19.24 -11.59 7.58
CA GLN A 3 -19.00 -10.13 7.54
C GLN A 3 -17.85 -9.66 8.47
N GLU A 4 -17.62 -10.35 9.60
CA GLU A 4 -16.52 -10.04 10.52
C GLU A 4 -15.14 -10.34 9.89
N ASN A 5 -15.05 -11.37 9.04
CA ASN A 5 -13.81 -11.71 8.34
C ASN A 5 -13.55 -10.77 7.16
N GLU A 6 -14.59 -10.39 6.42
CA GLU A 6 -14.52 -9.41 5.33
C GLU A 6 -14.02 -8.05 5.83
N THR A 7 -14.61 -7.55 6.92
CA THR A 7 -14.22 -6.26 7.48
C THR A 7 -12.80 -6.27 8.05
N ARG A 8 -12.39 -7.38 8.67
CA ARG A 8 -11.01 -7.57 9.12
C ARG A 8 -9.99 -7.52 7.98
N ILE A 9 -10.29 -8.10 6.82
CA ILE A 9 -9.42 -8.04 5.64
C ILE A 9 -9.20 -6.61 5.18
N LEU A 10 -10.27 -5.83 5.03
CA LEU A 10 -10.16 -4.43 4.60
C LEU A 10 -9.40 -3.58 5.62
N GLU A 11 -9.64 -3.78 6.93
CA GLU A 11 -8.83 -3.13 7.96
C GLU A 11 -7.35 -3.48 7.84
N MET A 12 -7.04 -4.71 7.44
CA MET A 12 -5.67 -5.12 7.25
C MET A 12 -5.04 -4.47 6.02
N LEU A 13 -5.76 -4.39 4.91
CA LEU A 13 -5.27 -3.67 3.73
C LEU A 13 -5.04 -2.18 4.03
N ALA A 14 -5.99 -1.49 4.66
CA ALA A 14 -5.85 -0.09 5.04
C ALA A 14 -4.61 0.15 5.94
N LYS A 15 -4.40 -0.74 6.93
CA LYS A 15 -3.21 -0.65 7.78
C LYS A 15 -1.91 -0.98 7.03
N ASN A 16 -1.95 -1.73 5.93
CA ASN A 16 -0.75 -1.99 5.12
C ASN A 16 -0.37 -0.75 4.31
N GLU A 17 -1.34 -0.10 3.64
CA GLU A 17 -1.13 1.21 2.99
C GLU A 17 -0.52 2.22 3.97
N LYS A 18 -1.07 2.28 5.19
CA LYS A 18 -0.56 3.18 6.22
C LYS A 18 0.90 2.89 6.60
N LEU A 19 1.30 1.62 6.69
CA LEU A 19 2.69 1.25 6.98
C LEU A 19 3.64 1.64 5.83
N VAL A 20 3.18 1.56 4.57
CA VAL A 20 3.95 2.04 3.42
C VAL A 20 4.10 3.56 3.48
N GLY A 21 3.00 4.28 3.74
CA GLY A 21 3.04 5.74 3.90
C GLY A 21 3.95 6.21 5.04
N ASP A 22 3.92 5.52 6.18
CA ASP A 22 4.80 5.83 7.31
C ASP A 22 6.28 5.56 6.99
N LEU A 23 6.57 4.53 6.18
CA LEU A 23 7.93 4.25 5.71
C LEU A 23 8.43 5.37 4.79
N TYR A 24 7.59 5.83 3.86
CA TYR A 24 7.95 6.94 2.98
C TYR A 24 8.11 8.25 3.74
N LYS A 25 7.35 8.48 4.80
CA LYS A 25 7.59 9.62 5.70
C LYS A 25 8.96 9.56 6.38
N ILE A 26 9.37 8.38 6.85
CA ILE A 26 10.71 8.20 7.43
C ILE A 26 11.80 8.47 6.38
N TYR A 27 11.57 8.06 5.13
CA TYR A 27 12.50 8.37 4.04
C TYR A 27 12.55 9.86 3.72
N SER A 28 11.44 10.60 3.78
CA SER A 28 11.45 12.06 3.58
C SER A 28 12.31 12.76 4.63
N GLU A 29 12.22 12.35 5.89
CA GLU A 29 13.02 12.88 7.00
C GLU A 29 14.51 12.54 6.86
N LYS A 30 14.84 11.35 6.33
CA LYS A 30 16.24 10.90 6.15
C LYS A 30 16.92 11.45 4.91
N PHE A 31 16.16 11.82 3.89
CA PHE A 31 16.69 12.30 2.63
C PHE A 31 16.09 13.67 2.27
N PRO A 32 16.52 14.77 2.92
CA PRO A 32 15.96 16.11 2.68
C PRO A 32 16.02 16.56 1.20
N GLY A 33 17.04 16.13 0.44
CA GLY A 33 17.14 16.41 -1.00
C GLY A 33 16.08 15.72 -1.87
N TYR A 34 15.32 14.77 -1.31
CA TYR A 34 14.20 14.05 -1.92
C TYR A 34 12.93 14.14 -1.04
N GLU A 35 12.86 15.12 -0.13
CA GLU A 35 11.77 15.23 0.85
C GLU A 35 10.40 15.30 0.17
N ASP A 36 10.21 16.23 -0.78
CA ASP A 36 8.94 16.42 -1.49
C ASP A 36 8.49 15.14 -2.23
N PHE A 37 9.45 14.40 -2.78
CA PHE A 37 9.17 13.14 -3.47
C PHE A 37 8.60 12.09 -2.50
N TRP A 38 9.28 11.89 -1.38
CA TRP A 38 8.89 10.91 -0.38
C TRP A 38 7.62 11.30 0.38
N LEU A 39 7.48 12.59 0.70
CA LEU A 39 6.30 13.12 1.37
C LEU A 39 5.06 13.03 0.46
N GLY A 40 5.23 13.30 -0.84
CA GLY A 40 4.17 13.11 -1.83
C GLY A 40 3.64 11.67 -1.84
N LEU A 41 4.55 10.68 -1.92
CA LEU A 41 4.16 9.27 -1.83
C LEU A 41 3.49 8.95 -0.48
N SER A 42 4.03 9.44 0.63
CA SER A 42 3.48 9.21 1.97
C SER A 42 2.03 9.69 2.13
N VAL A 43 1.73 10.87 1.57
CA VAL A 43 0.38 11.45 1.57
C VAL A 43 -0.57 10.58 0.76
N GLU A 44 -0.18 10.19 -0.46
CA GLU A 44 -1.00 9.35 -1.33
C GLU A 44 -1.31 7.99 -0.69
N GLU A 45 -0.34 7.34 -0.02
CA GLU A 45 -0.61 6.09 0.72
C GLU A 45 -1.52 6.28 1.94
N THR A 46 -1.49 7.46 2.56
CA THR A 46 -2.44 7.79 3.63
C THR A 46 -3.86 8.00 3.07
N GLU A 47 -3.99 8.56 1.87
CA GLU A 47 -5.27 8.65 1.15
C GLU A 47 -5.80 7.27 0.76
N HIS A 48 -4.94 6.37 0.29
CA HIS A 48 -5.29 4.97 0.01
C HIS A 48 -5.89 4.26 1.23
N ALA A 49 -5.22 4.39 2.38
CA ALA A 49 -5.74 3.85 3.64
C ALA A 49 -7.14 4.40 3.96
N THR A 50 -7.35 5.70 3.74
CA THR A 50 -8.66 6.36 3.92
C THR A 50 -9.73 5.76 3.02
N TRP A 51 -9.46 5.56 1.72
CA TRP A 51 -10.42 4.95 0.80
C TRP A 51 -10.85 3.55 1.23
N ILE A 52 -9.89 2.74 1.71
CA ILE A 52 -10.18 1.38 2.19
C ILE A 52 -10.98 1.43 3.50
N TYR A 53 -10.72 2.38 4.40
CA TYR A 53 -11.51 2.55 5.62
C TYR A 53 -12.96 2.94 5.33
N GLU A 54 -13.18 3.87 4.39
CA GLU A 54 -14.53 4.27 3.98
C GLU A 54 -15.27 3.09 3.33
N LEU A 55 -14.58 2.32 2.48
CA LEU A 55 -15.14 1.09 1.92
C LEU A 55 -15.53 0.09 3.01
N ASN A 56 -14.67 -0.11 3.99
CA ASN A 56 -14.91 -1.02 5.11
C ASN A 56 -16.10 -0.59 5.98
N LYS A 57 -16.32 0.72 6.15
CA LYS A 57 -17.49 1.26 6.85
C LYS A 57 -18.78 0.88 6.12
N LYS A 58 -18.82 1.01 4.79
CA LYS A 58 -19.97 0.59 3.97
C LYS A 58 -20.23 -0.90 4.04
N VAL A 59 -19.17 -1.72 4.11
CA VAL A 59 -19.29 -3.16 4.34
C VAL A 59 -19.88 -3.46 5.72
N LYS A 60 -19.45 -2.76 6.79
CA LYS A 60 -20.04 -2.90 8.14
C LYS A 60 -21.52 -2.50 8.18
N GLU A 61 -21.89 -1.49 7.42
CA GLU A 61 -23.28 -1.01 7.30
C GLU A 61 -24.14 -1.89 6.37
N GLY A 62 -23.56 -2.91 5.73
CA GLY A 62 -24.26 -3.83 4.83
C GLY A 62 -24.64 -3.22 3.47
N GLN A 63 -24.11 -2.04 3.14
CA GLN A 63 -24.33 -1.36 1.86
C GLN A 63 -23.54 -2.01 0.71
N VAL A 64 -22.44 -2.69 1.07
CA VAL A 64 -21.50 -3.32 0.15
C VAL A 64 -21.12 -4.68 0.71
N SER A 65 -20.95 -5.69 -0.14
CA SER A 65 -20.45 -7.02 0.25
C SER A 65 -19.47 -7.57 -0.78
N PHE A 66 -18.58 -8.46 -0.33
CA PHE A 66 -17.65 -9.17 -1.20
C PHE A 66 -17.29 -10.53 -0.62
N LYS A 67 -16.85 -11.45 -1.49
CA LYS A 67 -16.40 -12.77 -1.05
C LYS A 67 -15.01 -12.67 -0.43
N LYS A 68 -14.85 -13.11 0.82
CA LYS A 68 -13.55 -13.11 1.52
C LYS A 68 -12.46 -13.89 0.78
N GLU A 69 -12.82 -14.94 0.04
CA GLU A 69 -11.90 -15.79 -0.74
C GLU A 69 -11.20 -15.01 -1.86
N ARG A 70 -11.73 -13.83 -2.21
CA ARG A 70 -11.10 -12.87 -3.11
C ARG A 70 -9.73 -12.44 -2.61
N PHE A 71 -9.56 -12.28 -1.29
CA PHE A 71 -8.34 -11.76 -0.72
C PHE A 71 -7.49 -12.90 -0.16
N ASN A 72 -6.23 -12.93 -0.59
CA ASN A 72 -5.25 -13.83 0.00
C ASN A 72 -4.80 -13.28 1.36
N LEU A 73 -5.53 -13.64 2.40
CA LEU A 73 -5.27 -13.25 3.79
C LEU A 73 -3.81 -13.49 4.21
N TYR A 74 -3.27 -14.65 3.84
CA TYR A 74 -1.88 -15.02 4.13
C TYR A 74 -0.88 -14.06 3.46
N ALA A 75 -1.14 -13.66 2.21
CA ALA A 75 -0.31 -12.68 1.52
C ALA A 75 -0.39 -11.30 2.20
N VAL A 76 -1.58 -10.86 2.61
CA VAL A 76 -1.80 -9.59 3.32
C VAL A 76 -1.07 -9.56 4.67
N GLU A 77 -1.09 -10.66 5.43
CA GLU A 77 -0.38 -10.81 6.70
C GLU A 77 1.13 -10.82 6.51
N ASN A 78 1.63 -11.59 5.55
CA ASN A 78 3.07 -11.63 5.27
C ASN A 78 3.61 -10.27 4.84
N PHE A 79 2.87 -9.55 3.99
CA PHE A 79 3.26 -8.21 3.59
C PHE A 79 3.31 -7.26 4.79
N ARG A 80 2.33 -7.34 5.71
CA ARG A 80 2.35 -6.56 6.95
C ARG A 80 3.61 -6.81 7.76
N ASN A 81 3.97 -8.08 7.97
CA ASN A 81 5.13 -8.44 8.79
C ASN A 81 6.42 -7.91 8.16
N TYR A 82 6.57 -8.10 6.84
CA TYR A 82 7.66 -7.52 6.07
C TYR A 82 7.75 -5.99 6.24
N MET A 83 6.62 -5.27 6.13
CA MET A 83 6.59 -3.81 6.31
C MET A 83 6.99 -3.37 7.73
N LYS A 84 6.55 -4.09 8.77
CA LYS A 84 6.93 -3.78 10.16
C LYS A 84 8.42 -3.96 10.42
N GLU A 85 9.00 -5.01 9.88
CA GLU A 85 10.45 -5.26 9.96
C GLU A 85 11.23 -4.16 9.27
N MET A 86 10.80 -3.77 8.06
CA MET A 86 11.44 -2.70 7.28
C MET A 86 11.33 -1.32 7.93
N LEU A 87 10.18 -0.98 8.51
CA LEU A 87 10.01 0.23 9.32
C LEU A 87 10.97 0.26 10.50
N THR A 88 11.03 -0.85 11.25
CA THR A 88 11.92 -0.98 12.42
C THR A 88 13.38 -0.82 12.01
N ALA A 89 13.79 -1.45 10.90
CA ALA A 89 15.14 -1.33 10.37
C ALA A 89 15.45 0.11 9.93
N SER A 90 14.55 0.73 9.17
CA SER A 90 14.73 2.09 8.66
C SER A 90 14.85 3.13 9.78
N GLN A 91 14.12 2.97 10.88
CA GLN A 91 14.24 3.85 12.04
C GLN A 91 15.59 3.72 12.76
N LYS A 92 16.12 2.49 12.88
CA LYS A 92 17.30 2.19 13.71
C LYS A 92 18.63 2.26 12.95
N GLN A 93 18.61 2.06 11.65
CA GLN A 93 19.81 1.93 10.84
C GLN A 93 20.01 3.16 9.94
N GLU A 94 21.26 3.44 9.62
CA GLU A 94 21.57 4.29 8.47
C GLU A 94 21.23 3.52 7.21
N ILE A 95 20.44 4.15 6.34
CA ILE A 95 20.05 3.61 5.04
C ILE A 95 20.52 4.58 3.98
N THR A 96 20.99 4.06 2.85
CA THR A 96 21.35 4.90 1.71
C THR A 96 20.10 5.25 0.93
N LEU A 97 20.13 6.38 0.21
CA LEU A 97 19.05 6.74 -0.72
C LEU A 97 18.84 5.64 -1.76
N GLU A 98 19.93 4.99 -2.16
CA GLU A 98 19.88 3.82 -3.02
C GLU A 98 19.03 2.71 -2.36
N SER A 99 19.42 2.22 -1.19
CA SER A 99 18.65 1.18 -0.50
C SER A 99 17.17 1.55 -0.30
N ALA A 100 16.86 2.82 0.00
CA ALA A 100 15.49 3.30 0.15
C ALA A 100 14.67 3.16 -1.14
N LEU A 101 15.19 3.66 -2.27
CA LEU A 101 14.52 3.57 -3.57
C LEU A 101 14.40 2.11 -4.06
N SER A 102 15.43 1.28 -3.86
CA SER A 102 15.37 -0.15 -4.18
C SER A 102 14.28 -0.87 -3.38
N ASN A 103 14.21 -0.59 -2.08
CA ASN A 103 13.16 -1.14 -1.22
C ASN A 103 11.78 -0.69 -1.68
N SER A 104 11.59 0.59 -1.99
CA SER A 104 10.32 1.11 -2.54
C SER A 104 9.93 0.43 -3.84
N LEU A 105 10.87 0.18 -4.77
CA LEU A 105 10.59 -0.58 -5.99
C LEU A 105 10.04 -1.98 -5.70
N ASN A 106 10.65 -2.67 -4.74
CA ASN A 106 10.22 -4.01 -4.33
C ASN A 106 8.82 -3.99 -3.70
N ILE A 107 8.52 -2.98 -2.88
CA ILE A 107 7.20 -2.78 -2.24
C ILE A 107 6.11 -2.60 -3.31
N GLU A 108 6.28 -1.60 -4.17
CA GLU A 108 5.28 -1.24 -5.19
C GLU A 108 5.07 -2.39 -6.19
N SER A 109 6.16 -3.06 -6.57
CA SER A 109 6.08 -4.24 -7.45
C SER A 109 5.34 -5.39 -6.77
N ALA A 110 5.64 -5.67 -5.50
CA ALA A 110 4.99 -6.75 -4.75
C ALA A 110 3.48 -6.51 -4.58
N LEU A 111 3.04 -5.27 -4.37
CA LEU A 111 1.62 -4.91 -4.30
C LEU A 111 0.88 -5.22 -5.61
N LEU A 112 1.50 -4.95 -6.76
CA LEU A 112 0.94 -5.24 -8.08
C LEU A 112 0.99 -6.74 -8.44
N GLU A 113 2.14 -7.39 -8.26
CA GLU A 113 2.36 -8.80 -8.64
C GLU A 113 1.49 -9.75 -7.83
N ARG A 114 1.32 -9.46 -6.54
CA ARG A 114 0.49 -10.27 -5.65
C ARG A 114 -1.00 -9.97 -5.79
N LYS A 115 -1.38 -9.12 -6.77
CA LYS A 115 -2.79 -8.85 -7.13
C LYS A 115 -3.60 -8.34 -5.93
N PHE A 116 -2.98 -7.56 -5.04
CA PHE A 116 -3.64 -7.05 -3.82
C PHE A 116 -4.90 -6.25 -4.13
N PHE A 117 -4.91 -5.60 -5.30
CA PHE A 117 -6.01 -4.77 -5.79
C PHE A 117 -6.64 -5.32 -7.06
N GLU A 118 -6.49 -6.63 -7.34
CA GLU A 118 -7.12 -7.22 -8.53
C GLU A 118 -8.65 -7.12 -8.43
N VAL A 119 -9.23 -6.60 -9.51
CA VAL A 119 -10.66 -6.45 -9.70
C VAL A 119 -11.21 -7.70 -10.38
N PHE A 120 -12.27 -8.29 -9.84
CA PHE A 120 -12.99 -9.42 -10.40
C PHE A 120 -14.34 -8.98 -10.99
N GLU A 121 -14.86 -9.73 -11.97
CA GLU A 121 -16.14 -9.42 -12.59
C GLU A 121 -17.32 -9.51 -11.60
N SER A 122 -17.21 -10.37 -10.59
CA SER A 122 -18.24 -10.57 -9.57
C SER A 122 -18.27 -9.48 -8.49
N ASP A 123 -17.43 -8.46 -8.58
CA ASP A 123 -17.36 -7.42 -7.58
C ASP A 123 -18.49 -6.40 -7.70
N ALA A 124 -19.01 -5.96 -6.56
CA ALA A 124 -19.89 -4.81 -6.51
C ALA A 124 -19.17 -3.56 -7.05
N GLY A 125 -19.90 -2.69 -7.75
CA GLY A 125 -19.35 -1.55 -8.50
C GLY A 125 -18.43 -0.66 -7.67
N GLU A 126 -18.80 -0.39 -6.42
CA GLU A 126 -18.03 0.47 -5.53
C GLU A 126 -16.69 -0.16 -5.08
N ILE A 127 -16.66 -1.45 -4.75
CA ILE A 127 -15.38 -2.13 -4.42
C ILE A 127 -14.46 -2.14 -5.63
N LYS A 128 -15.03 -2.42 -6.80
CA LYS A 128 -14.31 -2.44 -8.07
C LYS A 128 -13.67 -1.09 -8.36
N GLU A 129 -14.38 0.01 -8.09
CA GLU A 129 -13.87 1.36 -8.26
C GLU A 129 -12.68 1.64 -7.33
N VAL A 130 -12.82 1.38 -6.03
CA VAL A 130 -11.75 1.61 -5.04
C VAL A 130 -10.50 0.81 -5.38
N LEU A 131 -10.63 -0.47 -5.72
CA LEU A 131 -9.48 -1.33 -6.02
C LEU A 131 -8.82 -0.97 -7.35
N ASN A 132 -9.59 -0.53 -8.34
CA ASN A 132 -9.02 0.00 -9.58
C ASN A 132 -8.23 1.29 -9.33
N LEU A 133 -8.75 2.20 -8.49
CA LEU A 133 -8.04 3.44 -8.12
C LEU A 133 -6.72 3.13 -7.41
N LEU A 134 -6.73 2.21 -6.45
CA LEU A 134 -5.52 1.74 -5.75
C LEU A 134 -4.51 1.17 -6.75
N ALA A 135 -4.92 0.25 -7.63
CA ALA A 135 -4.03 -0.36 -8.62
C ALA A 135 -3.41 0.69 -9.57
N ILE A 136 -4.20 1.65 -10.04
CA ILE A 136 -3.72 2.74 -10.90
C ILE A 136 -2.71 3.61 -10.15
N SER A 137 -3.00 3.94 -8.90
CA SER A 137 -2.14 4.79 -8.08
C SER A 137 -0.81 4.09 -7.77
N THR A 138 -0.82 2.87 -7.23
CA THR A 138 0.38 2.04 -7.01
C THR A 138 1.24 1.90 -8.27
N LYS A 139 0.62 1.75 -9.45
CA LYS A 139 1.37 1.71 -10.72
C LYS A 139 2.07 3.05 -11.03
N LYS A 140 1.46 4.18 -10.72
CA LYS A 140 2.11 5.50 -10.83
C LYS A 140 3.24 5.66 -9.82
N HIS A 141 3.07 5.12 -8.60
CA HIS A 141 4.10 5.11 -7.57
C HIS A 141 5.33 4.35 -8.07
N LEU A 142 5.15 3.11 -8.55
CA LEU A 142 6.22 2.30 -9.14
C LEU A 142 6.96 3.04 -10.25
N GLY A 143 6.24 3.73 -11.15
CA GLY A 143 6.84 4.54 -12.20
C GLY A 143 7.74 5.65 -11.66
N ARG A 144 7.23 6.46 -10.72
CA ARG A 144 7.99 7.57 -10.13
C ARG A 144 9.21 7.09 -9.34
N VAL A 145 9.08 5.99 -8.60
CA VAL A 145 10.21 5.39 -7.86
C VAL A 145 11.26 4.86 -8.85
N LYS A 146 10.85 4.22 -9.95
CA LYS A 146 11.78 3.75 -10.99
C LYS A 146 12.52 4.88 -11.67
N ASP A 147 11.84 6.00 -11.93
CA ASP A 147 12.48 7.19 -12.50
C ASP A 147 13.50 7.79 -11.53
N ALA A 148 13.15 7.91 -10.24
CA ALA A 148 14.07 8.38 -9.21
C ALA A 148 15.29 7.46 -9.04
N TRP A 149 15.08 6.14 -9.04
CA TRP A 149 16.13 5.13 -8.99
C TRP A 149 17.11 5.23 -10.17
N ASN A 150 16.59 5.38 -11.38
CA ASN A 150 17.42 5.50 -12.58
C ASN A 150 18.25 6.80 -12.60
N LYS A 151 17.77 7.86 -11.96
CA LYS A 151 18.50 9.14 -11.87
C LYS A 151 19.72 9.06 -10.95
N ILE A 152 19.67 8.25 -9.89
CA ILE A 152 20.79 8.10 -8.95
C ILE A 152 21.84 7.08 -9.41
N LYS A 153 21.51 6.24 -10.40
CA LYS A 153 22.40 5.25 -11.00
C LYS A 153 23.18 5.78 -12.22
N GLN A 154 22.85 6.97 -12.70
CA GLN A 154 23.58 7.70 -13.74
C GLN A 154 24.70 8.54 -13.12
#